data_AF-A0AAD5N802-F1
#
_entry.id   AF-A0AAD5N802-F1
#
_cell.length_a   1.000
_cell.length_b   1.000
_cell.length_c   1.000
_cell.angle_alpha   90.00
_cell.angle_beta   90.00
_cell.angle_gamma   90.00
#
_symmetry.space_group_name_H-M   'P 1'
#
loop_
_entity.id
_entity.type
_entity.pdbx_description
1 polymer ?
#
loop_
_entity_poly.entity_id
_entity_poly.type
_entity_poly.pdbx_seq_one_letter_code
_entity_poly.pdbx_strand_id
1 'polypeptide(L)'
;MSDSEEDVSVSGSEVDDEEIEVEMGDEDVHASDGDENDMDVGSNSSSVRWYQKEIWQLTKLPYYDDLERQANDTLATIKTGLAHAILLNDPVTGLLHWVPELERYIDYHGRRLNKDDHILFVRLLNCLVTKGNTFKDVKIAMHCLNKLLSKRDFILRGDVEIDWRPLLELYVEVSYKNLEEDGIFLMPDGFRAELQAYVSHARRYFSDDAPQQILDELRPLMCIWDEAVVRAWRMLELFMPMNLPAERQLTHGSALWLDEAWHWFVTVENNSLIETSILKMFVRLATECPGSVNWCDKLDVIFTKLIRSLSPW
;
A
#
# COMPACT_ATOMS: atom_id res chain seq x y z
N MET A 1 22.32 -16.42 55.43
CA MET A 1 22.18 -17.09 54.12
C MET A 1 20.73 -17.43 53.94
N SER A 2 19.98 -16.49 53.37
CA SER A 2 18.62 -16.69 52.88
C SER A 2 18.50 -15.68 51.74
N ASP A 3 18.68 -16.19 50.52
CA ASP A 3 18.54 -15.43 49.29
C ASP A 3 17.06 -15.21 48.99
N SER A 4 16.80 -14.02 48.48
CA SER A 4 15.52 -13.45 48.08
C SER A 4 15.11 -13.98 46.71
N GLU A 5 13.87 -14.43 46.56
CA GLU A 5 13.21 -14.55 45.26
C GLU A 5 12.08 -13.51 45.24
N GLU A 6 12.26 -12.45 44.45
CA GLU A 6 11.20 -11.53 44.05
C GLU A 6 10.57 -12.07 42.77
N ASP A 7 9.32 -12.50 42.86
CA ASP A 7 8.46 -12.84 41.73
C ASP A 7 8.12 -11.57 40.94
N VAL A 8 8.58 -11.49 39.69
CA VAL A 8 8.11 -10.50 38.71
C VAL A 8 6.92 -11.10 37.99
N SER A 9 5.72 -10.68 38.40
CA SER A 9 4.47 -10.94 37.67
C SER A 9 4.43 -10.10 36.39
N VAL A 10 4.66 -10.75 35.24
CA VAL A 10 4.34 -10.18 33.93
C VAL A 10 2.84 -10.40 33.70
N SER A 11 2.08 -9.32 33.88
CA SER A 11 0.68 -9.23 33.49
C SER A 11 0.58 -9.37 31.97
N GLY A 12 -0.12 -10.40 31.50
CA GLY A 12 -0.56 -10.45 30.11
C GLY A 12 -1.51 -9.28 29.87
N SER A 13 -1.10 -8.35 29.02
CA SER A 13 -2.01 -7.35 28.46
C SER A 13 -2.81 -8.04 27.36
N GLU A 14 -4.10 -8.22 27.61
CA GLU A 14 -5.10 -8.37 26.57
C GLU A 14 -4.92 -7.18 25.63
N VAL A 15 -4.40 -7.46 24.42
CA VAL A 15 -4.41 -6.47 23.34
C VAL A 15 -5.88 -6.26 23.04
N ASP A 16 -6.35 -5.03 23.23
CA ASP A 16 -7.70 -4.63 22.84
C ASP A 16 -7.90 -5.04 21.38
N ASP A 17 -8.73 -6.06 21.18
CA ASP A 17 -9.32 -6.43 19.91
C ASP A 17 -10.23 -5.27 19.51
N GLU A 18 -9.64 -4.22 18.94
CA GLU A 18 -10.36 -3.45 17.95
C GLU A 18 -10.62 -4.42 16.80
N GLU A 19 -11.79 -5.07 16.83
CA GLU A 19 -12.49 -5.48 15.64
C GLU A 19 -12.51 -4.28 14.72
N ILE A 20 -11.49 -4.21 13.86
CA ILE A 20 -11.52 -3.35 12.69
C ILE A 20 -12.69 -3.91 11.90
N GLU A 21 -13.86 -3.28 12.07
CA GLU A 21 -14.84 -3.19 11.01
C GLU A 21 -14.04 -2.68 9.81
N VAL A 22 -13.61 -3.64 8.99
CA VAL A 22 -13.35 -3.37 7.60
C VAL A 22 -14.74 -2.95 7.13
N GLU A 23 -15.00 -1.63 7.16
CA GLU A 23 -15.84 -1.04 6.15
C GLU A 23 -15.32 -1.69 4.87
N MET A 24 -16.12 -2.62 4.34
CA MET A 24 -15.98 -3.03 2.97
C MET A 24 -16.14 -1.71 2.25
N GLY A 25 -15.00 -1.04 2.00
CA GLY A 25 -14.99 0.23 1.33
C GLY A 25 -15.80 -0.04 0.09
N ASP A 26 -16.93 0.67 -0.02
CA ASP A 26 -17.92 0.46 -1.06
C ASP A 26 -17.12 0.14 -2.30
N GLU A 27 -17.19 -1.15 -2.72
CA GLU A 27 -16.80 -1.49 -4.07
C GLU A 27 -17.72 -0.59 -4.86
N ASP A 28 -17.16 0.52 -5.36
CA ASP A 28 -17.84 1.46 -6.23
C ASP A 28 -18.61 0.58 -7.18
N VAL A 29 -19.92 0.53 -6.94
CA VAL A 29 -20.87 -0.20 -7.74
C VAL A 29 -20.49 0.22 -9.13
N HIS A 30 -20.08 -0.75 -9.96
CA HIS A 30 -19.76 -0.52 -11.35
C HIS A 30 -20.84 0.40 -11.93
N ALA A 31 -20.56 1.70 -11.93
CA ALA A 31 -21.11 2.62 -12.88
C ALA A 31 -20.46 2.11 -14.14
N SER A 32 -21.21 1.25 -14.84
CA SER A 32 -21.01 0.94 -16.23
C SER A 32 -20.75 2.28 -16.92
N ASP A 33 -19.47 2.63 -17.06
CA ASP A 33 -19.04 3.63 -18.01
C ASP A 33 -19.50 3.07 -19.35
N GLY A 34 -20.65 3.58 -19.79
CA GLY A 34 -21.22 3.26 -21.07
C GLY A 34 -20.14 3.52 -22.11
N ASP A 35 -19.74 2.45 -22.77
CA ASP A 35 -18.86 2.46 -23.94
C ASP A 35 -19.65 3.12 -25.09
N GLU A 36 -19.86 4.44 -25.00
CA GLU A 36 -20.37 5.25 -26.10
C GLU A 36 -19.18 5.59 -27.00
N ASN A 37 -18.98 4.72 -27.99
CA ASN A 37 -18.25 5.03 -29.21
C ASN A 37 -18.88 6.27 -29.88
N ASP A 38 -18.42 7.46 -29.51
CA ASP A 38 -18.73 8.68 -30.24
C ASP A 38 -17.57 8.99 -31.19
N MET A 39 -17.80 8.71 -32.47
CA MET A 39 -16.90 9.10 -33.55
C MET A 39 -16.92 10.62 -33.67
N ASP A 40 -16.02 11.33 -32.98
CA ASP A 40 -15.83 12.75 -33.23
C ASP A 40 -14.98 12.96 -34.50
N VAL A 41 -15.71 13.12 -35.61
CA VAL A 41 -15.17 13.59 -36.87
C VAL A 41 -14.92 15.09 -36.75
N GLY A 42 -13.67 15.43 -36.44
CA GLY A 42 -13.00 16.61 -36.97
C GLY A 42 -13.04 17.87 -36.12
N SER A 43 -11.93 18.12 -35.41
CA SER A 43 -11.25 19.41 -35.55
C SER A 43 -9.77 19.28 -35.21
N ASN A 44 -8.95 19.69 -36.16
CA ASN A 44 -7.52 19.45 -36.23
C ASN A 44 -6.77 20.44 -35.32
N SER A 45 -6.39 20.01 -34.12
CA SER A 45 -5.25 20.57 -33.37
C SER A 45 -4.70 19.47 -32.47
N SER A 46 -3.92 18.56 -33.04
CA SER A 46 -3.19 17.55 -32.28
C SER A 46 -2.01 18.20 -31.57
N SER A 47 -2.27 19.01 -30.54
CA SER A 47 -1.28 19.19 -29.49
C SER A 47 -1.18 17.85 -28.76
N VAL A 48 -0.01 17.22 -28.84
CA VAL A 48 0.26 16.01 -28.05
C VAL A 48 0.00 16.37 -26.60
N ARG A 49 -1.01 15.75 -25.98
CA ARG A 49 -1.30 15.94 -24.56
C ARG A 49 -0.08 15.44 -23.79
N TRP A 50 0.63 16.35 -23.14
CA TRP A 50 1.88 16.06 -22.43
C TRP A 50 1.65 15.47 -21.03
N TYR A 51 0.40 15.42 -20.59
CA TYR A 51 -0.02 14.97 -19.26
C TYR A 51 -0.86 13.69 -19.28
N GLN A 52 -0.88 12.97 -18.16
CA GLN A 52 -1.44 11.62 -18.05
C GLN A 52 -2.96 11.53 -18.07
N LYS A 53 -3.67 12.38 -17.30
CA LYS A 53 -5.14 12.40 -17.29
C LYS A 53 -5.68 13.74 -16.83
N GLU A 54 -6.69 14.24 -17.54
CA GLU A 54 -7.49 15.37 -17.12
C GLU A 54 -8.88 14.93 -16.63
N ILE A 55 -9.53 15.79 -15.86
CA ILE A 55 -10.95 15.65 -15.52
C ILE A 55 -11.75 16.09 -16.74
N TRP A 56 -12.47 15.15 -17.37
CA TRP A 56 -13.15 15.40 -18.65
C TRP A 56 -14.18 16.53 -18.55
N GLN A 57 -14.85 16.68 -17.39
CA GLN A 57 -15.85 17.74 -17.18
C GLN A 57 -15.26 19.14 -17.33
N LEU A 58 -13.99 19.33 -16.94
CA LEU A 58 -13.34 20.64 -17.02
C LEU A 58 -13.23 21.12 -18.46
N THR A 59 -13.04 20.19 -19.41
CA THR A 59 -12.94 20.51 -20.86
C THR A 59 -14.22 21.07 -21.44
N LYS A 60 -15.36 20.89 -20.75
CA LYS A 60 -16.68 21.35 -21.19
C LYS A 60 -17.07 22.70 -20.60
N LEU A 61 -16.24 23.27 -19.72
CA LEU A 61 -16.54 24.54 -19.07
C LEU A 61 -16.23 25.73 -20.00
N PRO A 62 -17.05 26.80 -19.99
CA PRO A 62 -16.84 27.98 -20.85
C PRO A 62 -15.49 28.70 -20.65
N TYR A 63 -14.83 28.46 -19.52
CA TYR A 63 -13.56 29.08 -19.09
C TYR A 63 -12.43 28.03 -18.98
N TYR A 64 -12.48 26.95 -19.76
CA TYR A 64 -11.46 25.90 -19.75
C TYR A 64 -10.04 26.44 -20.02
N ASP A 65 -9.88 27.40 -20.94
CA ASP A 65 -8.57 27.98 -21.26
C ASP A 65 -7.94 28.72 -20.06
N ASP A 66 -8.77 29.31 -19.18
CA ASP A 66 -8.31 29.91 -17.93
C ASP A 66 -7.88 28.82 -16.93
N LEU A 67 -8.67 27.74 -16.81
CA LEU A 67 -8.34 26.60 -15.94
C LEU A 67 -7.05 25.89 -16.36
N GLU A 68 -6.84 25.73 -17.66
CA GLU A 68 -5.63 25.11 -18.20
C GLU A 68 -4.38 25.95 -17.88
N ARG A 69 -4.46 27.27 -18.08
CA ARG A 69 -3.35 28.18 -17.70
C ARG A 69 -3.09 28.14 -16.20
N GLN A 70 -4.15 28.25 -15.39
CA GLN A 70 -4.04 28.20 -13.94
C GLN A 70 -3.42 26.88 -13.46
N ALA A 71 -3.81 25.74 -14.03
CA ALA A 71 -3.25 24.44 -13.68
C ALA A 71 -1.74 24.37 -13.99
N ASN A 72 -1.32 24.87 -15.15
CA ASN A 72 0.10 24.87 -15.53
C ASN A 72 0.93 25.76 -14.60
N ASP A 73 0.43 26.96 -14.28
CA ASP A 73 1.10 27.91 -13.38
C ASP A 73 1.18 27.35 -11.94
N THR A 74 0.11 26.70 -11.48
CA THR A 74 0.05 26.08 -10.14
C THR A 74 1.06 24.95 -10.04
N LEU A 75 1.13 24.05 -11.03
CA LEU A 75 2.11 22.97 -11.03
C LEU A 75 3.55 23.50 -11.06
N ALA A 76 3.83 24.51 -11.88
CA ALA A 76 5.16 25.15 -11.93
C ALA A 76 5.55 25.76 -10.58
N THR A 77 4.58 26.38 -9.89
CA THR A 77 4.77 26.94 -8.54
C THR A 77 5.06 25.86 -7.52
N ILE A 78 4.30 24.76 -7.52
CA ILE A 78 4.52 23.62 -6.62
C ILE A 78 5.92 23.02 -6.83
N LYS A 79 6.32 22.78 -8.07
CA LYS A 79 7.65 22.24 -8.41
C LYS A 79 8.77 23.17 -7.90
N THR A 80 8.63 24.47 -8.14
CA THR A 80 9.59 25.48 -7.68
C THR A 80 9.66 25.54 -6.16
N GLY A 81 8.51 25.48 -5.50
CA GLY A 81 8.38 25.47 -4.05
C GLY A 81 9.05 24.26 -3.39
N LEU A 82 8.78 23.06 -3.91
CA LEU A 82 9.42 21.82 -3.44
C LEU A 82 10.94 21.86 -3.69
N ALA A 83 11.37 22.32 -4.86
CA ALA A 83 12.80 22.46 -5.15
C ALA A 83 13.50 23.41 -4.18
N HIS A 84 12.90 24.58 -3.90
CA HIS A 84 13.45 25.51 -2.91
C HIS A 84 13.47 24.93 -1.50
N ALA A 85 12.42 24.24 -1.08
CA ALA A 85 12.37 23.59 0.23
C ALA A 85 13.52 22.59 0.43
N ILE A 86 13.78 21.76 -0.59
CA ILE A 86 14.87 20.78 -0.59
C ILE A 86 16.22 21.49 -0.56
N LEU A 87 16.42 22.50 -1.41
CA LEU A 87 17.69 23.24 -1.48
C LEU A 87 18.03 23.98 -0.19
N LEU A 88 17.02 24.48 0.52
CA LEU A 88 17.18 25.16 1.80
C LEU A 88 17.29 24.18 2.98
N ASN A 89 17.13 22.87 2.73
CA ASN A 89 17.04 21.84 3.76
C ASN A 89 16.01 22.20 4.85
N ASP A 90 14.88 22.77 4.43
CA ASP A 90 13.75 23.10 5.31
C ASP A 90 12.55 22.18 4.99
N PRO A 91 12.62 20.90 5.41
CA PRO A 91 11.53 19.96 5.21
C PRO A 91 10.29 20.40 6.00
N VAL A 92 10.49 21.05 7.15
CA VAL A 92 9.41 21.42 8.05
C VAL A 92 8.47 22.40 7.37
N THR A 93 8.95 23.56 6.92
CA THR A 93 8.03 24.55 6.31
C THR A 93 7.64 24.18 4.89
N GLY A 94 8.59 23.63 4.12
CA GLY A 94 8.41 23.38 2.71
C GLY A 94 7.49 22.20 2.39
N LEU A 95 7.69 21.05 3.03
CA LEU A 95 6.87 19.87 2.79
C LEU A 95 5.46 20.06 3.36
N LEU A 96 5.34 20.68 4.55
CA LEU A 96 4.05 20.99 5.17
C LEU A 96 3.14 21.83 4.27
N HIS A 97 3.73 22.68 3.42
CA HIS A 97 2.97 23.53 2.52
C HIS A 97 2.78 22.89 1.14
N TRP A 98 3.87 22.49 0.48
CA TRP A 98 3.82 22.15 -0.95
C TRP A 98 3.29 20.75 -1.24
N VAL A 99 3.41 19.79 -0.31
CA VAL A 99 2.87 18.44 -0.50
C VAL A 99 1.32 18.45 -0.44
N PRO A 100 0.68 19.12 0.53
CA PRO A 100 -0.78 19.31 0.49
C PRO A 100 -1.28 20.16 -0.68
N GLU A 101 -0.47 21.10 -1.19
CA GLU A 101 -0.80 21.83 -2.43
C GLU A 101 -0.77 20.90 -3.67
N LEU A 102 0.21 19.99 -3.75
CA LEU A 102 0.25 18.97 -4.81
C LEU A 102 -0.96 18.04 -4.76
N GLU A 103 -1.37 17.66 -3.56
CA GLU A 103 -2.60 16.89 -3.36
C GLU A 103 -3.82 17.64 -3.88
N ARG A 104 -4.03 18.90 -3.44
CA ARG A 104 -5.16 19.72 -3.91
C ARG A 104 -5.13 19.93 -5.42
N TYR A 105 -3.94 20.08 -6.00
CA TYR A 105 -3.77 20.15 -7.44
C TYR A 105 -4.31 18.90 -8.14
N ILE A 106 -4.02 17.70 -7.63
CA ILE A 106 -4.53 16.44 -8.18
C ILE A 106 -6.05 16.36 -8.05
N ASP A 107 -6.61 16.82 -6.94
CA ASP A 107 -8.07 16.80 -6.72
C ASP A 107 -8.81 17.76 -7.67
N TYR A 108 -8.28 18.96 -7.89
CA TYR A 108 -8.94 19.98 -8.72
C TYR A 108 -8.70 19.84 -10.21
N HIS A 109 -7.51 19.41 -10.61
CA HIS A 109 -7.11 19.39 -12.02
C HIS A 109 -6.94 17.97 -12.58
N GLY A 110 -7.07 16.95 -11.73
CA GLY A 110 -6.74 15.58 -12.09
C GLY A 110 -5.23 15.36 -12.15
N ARG A 111 -4.82 14.29 -12.84
CA ARG A 111 -3.40 13.94 -13.02
C ARG A 111 -2.82 14.63 -14.24
N ARG A 112 -2.87 15.97 -14.25
CA ARG A 112 -2.24 16.80 -15.28
C ARG A 112 -0.71 16.90 -15.10
N LEU A 113 -0.10 15.75 -14.79
CA LEU A 113 1.33 15.55 -14.61
C LEU A 113 1.87 14.87 -15.85
N ASN A 114 3.07 15.26 -16.30
CA ASN A 114 3.82 14.37 -17.19
C ASN A 114 4.29 13.14 -16.40
N LYS A 115 4.64 12.08 -17.13
CA LYS A 115 5.03 10.81 -16.51
C LYS A 115 6.31 10.96 -15.66
N ASP A 116 7.28 11.74 -16.14
CA ASP A 116 8.56 11.93 -15.46
C ASP A 116 8.41 12.66 -14.12
N ASP A 117 7.64 13.75 -14.08
CA ASP A 117 7.32 14.51 -12.87
C ASP A 117 6.54 13.63 -11.88
N HIS A 118 5.60 12.82 -12.36
CA HIS A 118 4.89 11.88 -11.49
C HIS A 118 5.86 10.88 -10.83
N ILE A 119 6.78 10.28 -11.59
CA ILE A 119 7.82 9.40 -11.05
C ILE A 119 8.72 10.15 -10.06
N LEU A 120 9.11 11.39 -10.37
CA LEU A 120 9.94 12.22 -9.48
C LEU A 120 9.23 12.55 -8.17
N PHE A 121 7.94 12.89 -8.20
CA PHE A 121 7.16 13.12 -6.99
C PHE A 121 7.08 11.86 -6.12
N VAL A 122 6.82 10.69 -6.73
CA VAL A 122 6.79 9.42 -6.00
C VAL A 122 8.14 9.13 -5.34
N ARG A 123 9.24 9.27 -6.09
CA ARG A 123 10.59 9.03 -5.54
C ARG A 123 10.94 10.00 -4.41
N LEU A 124 10.67 11.29 -4.61
CA LEU A 124 10.94 12.33 -3.62
C LEU A 124 10.20 12.05 -2.31
N LEU A 125 8.89 11.78 -2.39
CA LEU A 125 8.07 11.56 -1.20
C LEU A 125 8.38 10.22 -0.54
N ASN A 126 8.72 9.18 -1.31
CA ASN A 126 9.07 7.86 -0.76
C ASN A 126 10.31 7.94 0.16
N CYS A 127 11.28 8.82 -0.14
CA CYS A 127 12.43 9.05 0.73
C CYS A 127 12.06 9.53 2.15
N LEU A 128 10.86 10.11 2.32
CA LEU A 128 10.37 10.57 3.62
C LEU A 128 9.72 9.45 4.43
N VAL A 129 9.28 8.37 3.79
CA VAL A 129 8.58 7.25 4.45
C VAL A 129 9.59 6.24 4.98
N THR A 130 10.34 6.67 6.00
CA THR A 130 11.32 5.83 6.69
C THR A 130 11.27 6.08 8.19
N LYS A 131 11.66 5.06 8.95
CA LYS A 131 11.89 5.17 10.38
C LYS A 131 12.87 6.30 10.71
N GLY A 132 12.61 7.00 11.82
CA GLY A 132 13.44 8.10 12.33
C GLY A 132 12.99 9.50 11.86
N ASN A 133 12.16 9.59 10.82
CA ASN A 133 11.50 10.84 10.46
C ASN A 133 10.31 11.13 11.39
N THR A 134 9.87 12.39 11.46
CA THR A 134 8.72 12.73 12.30
C THR A 134 7.44 12.13 11.72
N PHE A 135 6.58 11.54 12.56
CA PHE A 135 5.33 10.93 12.09
C PHE A 135 4.43 11.90 11.32
N LYS A 136 4.51 13.20 11.64
CA LYS A 136 3.79 14.25 10.91
C LYS A 136 4.25 14.34 9.45
N ASP A 137 5.55 14.40 9.21
CA ASP A 137 6.12 14.51 7.87
C ASP A 137 5.88 13.23 7.06
N VAL A 138 6.07 12.08 7.71
CA VAL A 138 5.78 10.77 7.12
C VAL A 138 4.32 10.68 6.69
N LYS A 139 3.38 11.10 7.55
CA LYS A 139 1.95 11.06 7.23
C LYS A 139 1.61 11.91 6.01
N ILE A 140 2.13 13.14 5.93
CA ILE A 140 1.88 14.02 4.78
C ILE A 140 2.41 13.41 3.48
N ALA A 141 3.61 12.83 3.52
CA ALA A 141 4.17 12.13 2.38
C ALA A 141 3.32 10.93 1.97
N MET A 142 2.97 10.05 2.93
CA MET A 142 2.14 8.86 2.70
C MET A 142 0.78 9.21 2.11
N HIS A 143 0.13 10.26 2.61
CA HIS A 143 -1.18 10.69 2.13
C HIS A 143 -1.15 11.07 0.65
N CYS A 144 -0.17 11.90 0.27
CA CYS A 144 0.03 12.27 -1.13
C CYS A 144 0.46 11.07 -1.99
N LEU A 145 1.31 10.18 -1.47
CA LEU A 145 1.72 8.96 -2.16
C LEU A 145 0.55 7.99 -2.42
N ASN A 146 -0.36 7.82 -1.46
CA ASN A 146 -1.60 7.07 -1.64
C ASN A 146 -2.40 7.61 -2.81
N LYS A 147 -2.53 8.94 -2.90
CA LYS A 147 -3.16 9.59 -4.06
C LYS A 147 -2.38 9.35 -5.34
N LEU A 148 -1.05 9.51 -5.35
CA LEU A 148 -0.24 9.32 -6.56
C LEU A 148 -0.29 7.87 -7.09
N LEU A 149 -0.23 6.87 -6.22
CA LEU A 149 -0.13 5.45 -6.61
C LEU A 149 -1.47 4.69 -6.65
N SER A 150 -2.58 5.32 -6.29
CA SER A 150 -3.90 4.67 -6.28
C SER A 150 -4.30 4.07 -7.62
N LYS A 151 -4.01 4.76 -8.74
CA LYS A 151 -4.38 4.34 -10.10
C LYS A 151 -3.20 3.70 -10.83
N ARG A 152 -3.38 2.44 -11.23
CA ARG A 152 -2.32 1.58 -11.82
C ARG A 152 -1.95 1.97 -13.25
N ASP A 153 -2.82 2.66 -13.97
CA ASP A 153 -2.67 2.88 -15.42
C ASP A 153 -1.58 3.91 -15.79
N PHE A 154 -1.08 4.66 -14.80
CA PHE A 154 -0.22 5.82 -15.05
C PHE A 154 1.26 5.56 -14.79
N ILE A 155 1.59 4.61 -13.92
CA ILE A 155 2.98 4.23 -13.62
C ILE A 155 3.08 2.72 -13.76
N LEU A 156 3.96 2.28 -14.65
CA LEU A 156 4.28 0.87 -14.83
C LEU A 156 5.31 0.45 -13.77
N ARG A 157 5.34 -0.86 -13.48
CA ARG A 157 6.30 -1.43 -12.53
C ARG A 157 7.76 -1.11 -12.85
N GLY A 158 8.12 -1.02 -14.14
CA GLY A 158 9.48 -0.69 -14.56
C GLY A 158 9.86 0.79 -14.45
N ASP A 159 8.92 1.68 -14.15
CA ASP A 159 9.17 3.13 -14.10
C ASP A 159 9.73 3.59 -12.74
N VAL A 160 9.33 2.90 -11.66
CA VAL A 160 9.72 3.21 -10.29
C VAL A 160 9.96 1.93 -9.51
N GLU A 161 11.03 1.94 -8.72
CA GLU A 161 11.34 0.89 -7.76
C GLU A 161 11.25 1.49 -6.35
N ILE A 162 10.47 0.86 -5.49
CA ILE A 162 10.30 1.25 -4.09
C ILE A 162 10.96 0.17 -3.22
N ASP A 163 11.85 0.61 -2.33
CA ASP A 163 12.46 -0.28 -1.35
C ASP A 163 11.43 -0.67 -0.28
N TRP A 164 11.21 -1.97 -0.13
CA TRP A 164 10.23 -2.52 0.81
C TRP A 164 10.73 -2.47 2.25
N ARG A 165 12.06 -2.44 2.45
CA ARG A 165 12.65 -2.62 3.78
C ARG A 165 12.43 -1.44 4.72
N PRO A 166 12.62 -0.17 4.31
CA PRO A 166 12.27 0.98 5.16
C PRO A 166 10.80 0.99 5.54
N LEU A 167 9.92 0.54 4.64
CA LEU A 167 8.48 0.43 4.88
C LEU A 167 8.17 -0.65 5.90
N LEU A 168 8.83 -1.82 5.82
CA LEU A 168 8.66 -2.89 6.81
C LEU A 168 9.16 -2.45 8.19
N GLU A 169 10.33 -1.82 8.26
CA GLU A 169 10.89 -1.32 9.51
C GLU A 169 9.97 -0.29 10.19
N LEU A 170 9.42 0.65 9.41
CA LEU A 170 8.44 1.63 9.90
C LEU A 170 7.14 0.94 10.33
N TYR A 171 6.65 -0.03 9.55
CA TYR A 171 5.45 -0.78 9.88
C TYR A 171 5.63 -1.55 11.19
N VAL A 172 6.77 -2.20 11.41
CA VAL A 172 7.09 -2.92 12.65
C VAL A 172 7.20 -1.96 13.83
N GLU A 173 7.87 -0.82 13.65
CA GLU A 173 8.00 0.20 14.69
C GLU A 173 6.64 0.70 15.16
N VAL A 174 5.77 1.03 14.22
CA VAL A 174 4.45 1.52 14.55
C VAL A 174 3.56 0.39 15.08
N SER A 175 3.51 -0.76 14.42
CA SER A 175 2.58 -1.87 14.71
C SER A 175 2.89 -2.69 15.94
N TYR A 176 4.15 -2.83 16.34
CA TYR A 176 4.53 -3.87 17.30
C TYR A 176 5.45 -3.40 18.43
N LYS A 177 5.76 -2.10 18.53
CA LYS A 177 6.60 -1.55 19.61
C LYS A 177 5.84 -0.71 20.62
N ASN A 178 4.50 -0.80 20.64
CA ASN A 178 3.64 -0.18 21.65
C ASN A 178 3.99 1.28 21.98
N LEU A 179 4.39 2.06 20.97
CA LEU A 179 4.99 3.39 21.15
C LEU A 179 4.09 4.37 21.91
N GLU A 180 2.77 4.23 21.76
CA GLU A 180 1.75 5.05 22.42
C GLU A 180 1.48 4.58 23.85
N GLU A 181 1.39 3.26 24.06
CA GLU A 181 1.18 2.66 25.38
C GLU A 181 2.38 2.90 26.31
N ASP A 182 3.60 2.86 25.75
CA ASP A 182 4.85 3.17 26.45
C ASP A 182 5.03 4.69 26.67
N GLY A 183 4.13 5.53 26.15
CA GLY A 183 4.16 6.99 26.28
C GLY A 183 5.34 7.66 25.56
N ILE A 184 5.95 6.98 24.59
CA ILE A 184 7.16 7.44 23.89
C ILE A 184 6.79 8.48 22.83
N PHE A 185 5.71 8.23 22.07
CA PHE A 185 5.21 9.15 21.03
C PHE A 185 3.69 9.08 20.92
N LEU A 186 3.07 10.21 20.53
CA LEU A 186 1.69 10.24 20.07
C LEU A 186 1.68 10.22 18.54
N MET A 187 1.10 9.19 17.94
CA MET A 187 0.99 9.14 16.47
C MET A 187 -0.21 9.96 16.02
N PRO A 188 -0.17 10.55 14.81
CA PRO A 188 -1.36 11.18 14.26
C PRO A 188 -2.46 10.15 14.00
N ASP A 189 -3.72 10.55 14.17
CA ASP A 189 -4.88 9.68 13.95
C ASP A 189 -4.85 8.97 12.59
N GLY A 190 -5.18 7.69 12.53
CA GLY A 190 -5.23 6.94 11.27
C GLY A 190 -3.87 6.66 10.61
N PHE A 191 -2.73 7.02 11.23
CA PHE A 191 -1.40 6.79 10.66
C PHE A 191 -1.17 5.33 10.23
N ARG A 192 -1.59 4.38 11.08
CA ARG A 192 -1.48 2.93 10.80
C ARG A 192 -2.24 2.53 9.54
N ALA A 193 -3.47 3.01 9.38
CA ALA A 193 -4.32 2.70 8.24
C ALA A 193 -3.75 3.30 6.95
N GLU A 194 -3.27 4.55 7.00
CA GLU A 194 -2.65 5.20 5.84
C GLU A 194 -1.34 4.52 5.41
N LEU A 195 -0.55 4.05 6.38
CA LEU A 195 0.66 3.27 6.09
C LEU A 195 0.31 1.92 5.43
N GLN A 196 -0.71 1.21 5.93
CA GLN A 196 -1.17 -0.04 5.31
C GLN A 196 -1.70 0.17 3.89
N ALA A 197 -2.47 1.24 3.66
CA ALA A 197 -2.91 1.64 2.33
C ALA A 197 -1.71 1.92 1.42
N TYR A 198 -0.72 2.65 1.93
CA TYR A 198 0.48 2.98 1.17
C TYR A 198 1.28 1.74 0.79
N VAL A 199 1.54 0.84 1.73
CA VAL A 199 2.23 -0.43 1.45
C VAL A 199 1.46 -1.25 0.39
N SER A 200 0.14 -1.27 0.45
CA SER A 200 -0.71 -1.98 -0.52
C SER A 200 -0.60 -1.41 -1.94
N HIS A 201 -0.38 -0.09 -2.08
CA HIS A 201 -0.09 0.54 -3.36
C HIS A 201 1.39 0.37 -3.78
N ALA A 202 2.31 0.51 -2.84
CA ALA A 202 3.75 0.50 -3.05
C ALA A 202 4.30 -0.88 -3.44
N ARG A 203 3.74 -1.97 -2.89
CA ARG A 203 4.25 -3.34 -3.14
C ARG A 203 4.32 -3.72 -4.61
N ARG A 204 3.49 -3.10 -5.45
CA ARG A 204 3.50 -3.32 -6.90
C ARG A 204 4.80 -2.90 -7.58
N TYR A 205 5.55 -2.02 -6.93
CA TYR A 205 6.79 -1.41 -7.39
C TYR A 205 8.01 -1.94 -6.62
N PHE A 206 7.85 -2.99 -5.82
CA PHE A 206 8.99 -3.67 -5.21
C PHE A 206 9.81 -4.41 -6.26
N SER A 207 11.10 -4.61 -5.98
CA SER A 207 12.03 -5.34 -6.84
C SER A 207 11.58 -6.80 -7.05
N ASP A 208 12.13 -7.45 -8.07
CA ASP A 208 11.85 -8.87 -8.35
C ASP A 208 12.40 -9.82 -7.29
N ASP A 209 13.43 -9.38 -6.55
CA ASP A 209 14.05 -10.15 -5.48
C ASP A 209 13.32 -9.98 -4.14
N ALA A 210 12.42 -8.99 -4.03
CA ALA A 210 11.72 -8.66 -2.80
C ALA A 210 10.95 -9.85 -2.18
N PRO A 211 10.23 -10.71 -2.92
CA PRO A 211 9.60 -11.90 -2.35
C PRO A 211 10.55 -12.79 -1.56
N GLN A 212 11.72 -13.10 -2.13
CA GLN A 212 12.71 -13.95 -1.47
C GLN A 212 13.28 -13.25 -0.23
N GLN A 213 13.64 -11.97 -0.34
CA GLN A 213 14.21 -11.22 0.78
C GLN A 213 13.20 -11.06 1.94
N ILE A 214 11.94 -10.77 1.62
CA ILE A 214 10.85 -10.69 2.61
C ILE A 214 10.64 -12.04 3.29
N LEU A 215 10.64 -13.14 2.53
CA LEU A 215 10.55 -14.49 3.11
C LEU A 215 11.74 -14.81 4.00
N ASP A 216 12.96 -14.45 3.59
CA ASP A 216 14.16 -14.69 4.40
C ASP A 216 14.13 -13.92 5.72
N GLU A 217 13.54 -12.71 5.73
CA GLU A 217 13.37 -11.90 6.93
C GLU A 217 12.24 -12.41 7.85
N LEU A 218 11.13 -12.88 7.26
CA LEU A 218 9.92 -13.23 8.02
C LEU A 218 9.79 -14.72 8.39
N ARG A 219 10.37 -15.65 7.62
CA ARG A 219 10.33 -17.10 7.92
C ARG A 219 10.88 -17.47 9.30
N PRO A 220 11.97 -16.87 9.82
CA PRO A 220 12.44 -17.17 11.17
C PRO A 220 11.41 -16.90 12.27
N LEU A 221 10.44 -16.02 12.01
CA LEU A 221 9.37 -15.67 12.94
C LEU A 221 8.17 -16.63 12.87
N MET A 222 8.16 -17.60 11.94
CA MET A 222 7.03 -18.51 11.72
C MET A 222 7.03 -19.75 12.61
N CYS A 223 7.67 -19.69 13.78
CA CYS A 223 7.59 -20.77 14.74
C CYS A 223 6.14 -20.84 15.29
N ILE A 224 5.44 -21.95 15.06
CA ILE A 224 4.03 -22.14 15.50
C ILE A 224 3.83 -22.10 17.02
N TRP A 225 4.92 -22.17 17.78
CA TRP A 225 4.91 -22.10 19.24
C TRP A 225 5.16 -20.69 19.77
N ASP A 226 5.42 -19.73 18.87
CA ASP A 226 5.70 -18.33 19.18
C ASP A 226 4.58 -17.44 18.63
N GLU A 227 4.13 -16.46 19.40
CA GLU A 227 3.12 -15.48 18.97
C GLU A 227 3.59 -14.63 17.76
N ALA A 228 4.91 -14.55 17.54
CA ALA A 228 5.50 -13.92 16.37
C ALA A 228 4.99 -14.48 15.04
N VAL A 229 4.49 -15.73 15.01
CA VAL A 229 3.93 -16.35 13.78
C VAL A 229 2.76 -15.55 13.22
N VAL A 230 1.90 -15.00 14.08
CA VAL A 230 0.73 -14.20 13.64
C VAL A 230 1.21 -12.91 12.99
N ARG A 231 2.23 -12.26 13.58
CA ARG A 231 2.83 -11.04 13.02
C ARG A 231 3.53 -11.33 11.69
N ALA A 232 4.24 -12.46 11.58
CA ALA A 232 4.91 -12.87 10.35
C ALA A 232 3.91 -13.03 9.18
N TRP A 233 2.79 -13.73 9.42
CA TRP A 233 1.75 -13.91 8.41
C TRP A 233 1.03 -12.60 8.06
N ARG A 234 0.76 -11.73 9.03
CA ARG A 234 0.19 -10.39 8.79
C ARG A 234 1.12 -9.54 7.92
N MET A 235 2.42 -9.57 8.19
CA MET A 235 3.42 -8.83 7.40
C MET A 235 3.54 -9.40 5.99
N LEU A 236 3.56 -10.73 5.82
CA LEU A 236 3.53 -11.34 4.49
C LEU A 236 2.26 -11.02 3.72
N GLU A 237 1.10 -11.09 4.39
CA GLU A 237 -0.17 -10.69 3.82
C GLU A 237 -0.06 -9.26 3.28
N LEU A 238 0.50 -8.32 4.02
CA LEU A 238 0.56 -6.93 3.58
C LEU A 238 1.63 -6.68 2.49
N PHE A 239 2.85 -7.17 2.68
CA PHE A 239 4.03 -6.78 1.90
C PHE A 239 4.31 -7.65 0.68
N MET A 240 3.88 -8.92 0.65
CA MET A 240 4.26 -9.86 -0.42
C MET A 240 3.80 -9.35 -1.79
N PRO A 241 4.72 -9.02 -2.72
CA PRO A 241 4.35 -8.57 -4.04
C PRO A 241 3.97 -9.77 -4.91
N MET A 242 2.80 -9.70 -5.54
CA MET A 242 2.27 -10.81 -6.35
C MET A 242 2.21 -10.48 -7.83
N ASN A 243 2.29 -9.21 -8.21
CA ASN A 243 2.15 -8.70 -9.58
C ASN A 243 3.42 -8.90 -10.45
N LEU A 244 4.04 -10.07 -10.37
CA LEU A 244 5.17 -10.45 -11.20
C LEU A 244 4.69 -10.99 -12.56
N PRO A 245 5.50 -10.86 -13.62
CA PRO A 245 5.22 -11.53 -14.89
C PRO A 245 5.12 -13.05 -14.70
N ALA A 246 4.23 -13.71 -15.45
CA ALA A 246 3.98 -15.15 -15.33
C ALA A 246 5.25 -16.02 -15.39
N GLU A 247 6.22 -15.62 -16.22
CA GLU A 247 7.52 -16.30 -16.34
C GLU A 247 8.35 -16.27 -15.04
N ARG A 248 8.26 -15.16 -14.30
CA ARG A 248 8.99 -14.98 -13.03
C ARG A 248 8.24 -15.56 -11.83
N GLN A 249 6.94 -15.79 -11.97
CA GLN A 249 6.10 -16.32 -10.89
C GLN A 249 6.60 -17.67 -10.34
N LEU A 250 7.18 -18.50 -11.21
CA LEU A 250 7.72 -19.82 -10.89
C LEU A 250 9.07 -19.80 -10.16
N THR A 251 9.80 -18.69 -10.22
CA THR A 251 11.16 -18.59 -9.68
C THR A 251 11.27 -17.58 -8.54
N HIS A 252 10.52 -16.49 -8.63
CA HIS A 252 10.58 -15.36 -7.70
C HIS A 252 9.21 -15.03 -7.09
N GLY A 253 8.12 -15.67 -7.53
CA GLY A 253 6.75 -15.37 -7.08
C GLY A 253 6.16 -16.44 -6.15
N SER A 254 4.94 -16.87 -6.46
CA SER A 254 4.17 -17.80 -5.63
C SER A 254 4.84 -19.15 -5.41
N ALA A 255 5.68 -19.62 -6.33
CA ALA A 255 6.41 -20.87 -6.14
C ALA A 255 7.32 -20.87 -4.90
N LEU A 256 7.72 -19.69 -4.40
CA LEU A 256 8.56 -19.58 -3.21
C LEU A 256 7.82 -19.85 -1.90
N TRP A 257 6.50 -19.65 -1.84
CA TRP A 257 5.76 -19.60 -0.58
C TRP A 257 4.40 -20.32 -0.61
N LEU A 258 3.84 -20.62 -1.78
CA LEU A 258 2.47 -21.13 -1.90
C LEU A 258 2.31 -22.51 -1.27
N ASP A 259 3.24 -23.43 -1.50
CA ASP A 259 3.17 -24.78 -0.94
C ASP A 259 3.32 -24.77 0.59
N GLU A 260 4.18 -23.90 1.11
CA GLU A 260 4.35 -23.65 2.54
C GLU A 260 3.07 -23.07 3.16
N ALA A 261 2.51 -22.01 2.55
CA ALA A 261 1.25 -21.42 2.98
C ALA A 261 0.09 -22.41 2.91
N TRP A 262 0.02 -23.25 1.88
CA TRP A 262 -0.99 -24.30 1.74
C TRP A 262 -0.86 -25.35 2.84
N HIS A 263 0.36 -25.79 3.15
CA HIS A 263 0.61 -26.73 4.24
C HIS A 263 0.06 -26.18 5.57
N TRP A 264 0.37 -24.92 5.89
CA TRP A 264 -0.14 -24.28 7.11
C TRP A 264 -1.65 -24.07 7.08
N PHE A 265 -2.21 -23.68 5.94
CA PHE A 265 -3.65 -23.51 5.76
C PHE A 265 -4.43 -24.79 6.04
N VAL A 266 -3.91 -25.96 5.66
CA VAL A 266 -4.56 -27.25 5.92
C VAL A 266 -4.30 -27.75 7.34
N THR A 267 -3.06 -27.60 7.84
CA THR A 267 -2.62 -28.21 9.11
C THR A 267 -3.12 -27.45 10.33
N VAL A 268 -3.27 -26.13 10.22
CA VAL A 268 -3.71 -25.28 11.32
C VAL A 268 -5.25 -25.25 11.33
N GLU A 269 -5.85 -25.97 12.26
CA GLU A 269 -7.31 -26.02 12.43
C GLU A 269 -7.84 -25.07 13.52
N ASN A 270 -6.97 -24.58 14.42
CA ASN A 270 -7.36 -23.87 15.65
C ASN A 270 -6.86 -22.41 15.75
N ASN A 271 -6.15 -21.88 14.75
CA ASN A 271 -5.70 -20.49 14.76
C ASN A 271 -6.34 -19.70 13.61
N SER A 272 -7.46 -19.05 13.91
CA SER A 272 -8.26 -18.29 12.95
C SER A 272 -7.50 -17.12 12.31
N LEU A 273 -6.54 -16.52 13.02
CA LEU A 273 -5.81 -15.34 12.55
C LEU A 273 -4.82 -15.69 11.44
N ILE A 274 -4.03 -16.76 11.62
CA ILE A 274 -3.08 -17.24 10.60
C ILE A 274 -3.84 -17.69 9.35
N GLU A 275 -4.92 -18.46 9.55
CA GLU A 275 -5.76 -18.94 8.45
C GLU A 275 -6.33 -17.80 7.62
N THR A 276 -6.81 -16.74 8.28
CA THR A 276 -7.36 -15.55 7.61
C THR A 276 -6.31 -14.84 6.77
N SER A 277 -5.10 -14.62 7.31
CA SER A 277 -4.02 -13.98 6.55
C SER A 277 -3.59 -14.79 5.33
N ILE A 278 -3.46 -16.11 5.49
CA ILE A 278 -3.13 -17.00 4.37
C ILE A 278 -4.23 -16.97 3.31
N LEU A 279 -5.50 -17.05 3.71
CA LEU A 279 -6.63 -17.01 2.78
C LEU A 279 -6.64 -15.69 1.98
N LYS A 280 -6.41 -14.55 2.64
CA LYS A 280 -6.28 -13.26 1.96
C LYS A 280 -5.12 -13.23 0.95
N MET A 281 -4.00 -13.88 1.25
CA MET A 281 -2.91 -14.03 0.28
C MET A 281 -3.34 -14.86 -0.94
N PHE A 282 -4.10 -15.95 -0.75
CA PHE A 282 -4.63 -16.74 -1.86
C PHE A 282 -5.61 -15.95 -2.73
N VAL A 283 -6.53 -15.21 -2.11
CA VAL A 283 -7.48 -14.32 -2.81
C VAL A 283 -6.72 -13.30 -3.64
N ARG A 284 -5.69 -12.66 -3.07
CA ARG A 284 -4.88 -11.70 -3.80
C ARG A 284 -4.11 -12.34 -4.96
N LEU A 285 -3.53 -13.52 -4.75
CA LEU A 285 -2.80 -14.22 -5.82
C LEU A 285 -3.74 -14.57 -6.99
N ALA A 286 -4.95 -15.03 -6.68
CA ALA A 286 -5.95 -15.37 -7.70
C ALA A 286 -6.43 -14.15 -8.50
N THR A 287 -6.56 -12.98 -7.85
CA THR A 287 -7.02 -11.74 -8.50
C THR A 287 -5.92 -11.01 -9.26
N GLU A 288 -4.71 -10.91 -8.70
CA GLU A 288 -3.59 -10.20 -9.34
C GLU A 288 -2.86 -11.05 -10.39
N CYS A 289 -2.92 -12.38 -10.29
CA CYS A 289 -2.24 -13.32 -11.20
C CYS A 289 -3.17 -14.46 -11.65
N PRO A 290 -4.23 -14.14 -12.43
CA PRO A 290 -5.14 -15.15 -12.93
C PRO A 290 -4.40 -16.18 -13.80
N GLY A 291 -4.66 -17.46 -13.56
CA GLY A 291 -4.03 -18.57 -14.29
C GLY A 291 -2.63 -18.97 -13.82
N SER A 292 -2.05 -18.29 -12.83
CA SER A 292 -0.74 -18.65 -12.26
C SER A 292 -0.75 -19.92 -11.43
N VAL A 293 -1.90 -20.26 -10.83
CA VAL A 293 -2.09 -21.41 -9.95
C VAL A 293 -3.34 -22.17 -10.39
N ASN A 294 -3.23 -23.49 -10.47
CA ASN A 294 -4.40 -24.35 -10.56
C ASN A 294 -4.98 -24.54 -9.15
N TRP A 295 -6.18 -24.00 -8.91
CA TRP A 295 -6.85 -24.10 -7.63
C TRP A 295 -7.80 -25.29 -7.53
N CYS A 296 -8.06 -26.04 -8.61
CA CYS A 296 -9.13 -27.04 -8.68
C CYS A 296 -9.01 -28.13 -7.59
N ASP A 297 -7.80 -28.58 -7.27
CA ASP A 297 -7.52 -29.57 -6.22
C ASP A 297 -7.63 -29.01 -4.79
N LYS A 298 -7.74 -27.69 -4.66
CA LYS A 298 -7.73 -26.94 -3.39
C LYS A 298 -9.11 -26.42 -3.01
N LEU A 299 -10.02 -26.29 -3.98
CA LEU A 299 -11.34 -25.70 -3.79
C LEU A 299 -12.16 -26.39 -2.70
N ASP A 300 -12.20 -27.73 -2.68
CA ASP A 300 -12.99 -28.47 -1.69
C ASP A 300 -12.60 -28.11 -0.25
N VAL A 301 -11.30 -27.99 0.01
CA VAL A 301 -10.78 -27.61 1.34
C VAL A 301 -11.11 -26.15 1.66
N ILE A 302 -10.89 -25.24 0.72
CA ILE A 302 -11.18 -23.81 0.90
C ILE A 302 -12.66 -23.59 1.19
N PHE A 303 -13.56 -24.19 0.40
CA PHE A 303 -15.00 -24.07 0.61
C PHE A 303 -15.46 -24.73 1.91
N THR A 304 -14.88 -25.87 2.29
CA THR A 304 -15.20 -26.51 3.57
C THR A 304 -14.84 -25.59 4.75
N LYS A 305 -13.65 -24.98 4.72
CA LYS A 305 -13.21 -24.03 5.76
C LYS A 305 -14.07 -22.77 5.78
N LEU A 306 -14.43 -22.22 4.61
CA LEU A 306 -15.33 -21.07 4.49
C LEU A 306 -16.74 -21.35 5.03
N ILE A 307 -17.31 -22.53 4.75
CA ILE A 307 -18.64 -22.90 5.26
C ILE A 307 -18.59 -23.02 6.79
N ARG A 308 -17.50 -23.54 7.36
CA ARG A 308 -17.30 -23.61 8.81
C ARG A 308 -17.21 -22.22 9.44
N SER A 309 -16.50 -21.26 8.83
CA SER A 309 -16.43 -19.89 9.36
C SER A 309 -17.77 -19.16 9.34
N LEU A 310 -18.66 -19.51 8.40
CA LEU A 310 -20.02 -18.96 8.29
C LEU A 310 -21.04 -19.66 9.21
N SER A 311 -20.66 -20.77 9.84
CA SER A 311 -21.55 -21.59 10.66
C SER A 311 -21.19 -21.41 12.14
N PRO A 312 -21.81 -20.47 12.86
CA PRO A 312 -21.62 -20.30 14.29
C PRO A 312 -22.41 -21.40 15.02
N TRP A 313 -21.86 -22.61 15.09
CA TRP A 313 -22.42 -23.72 15.88
C TRP A 313 -21.36 -24.34 16.76
#